data_AF-R9K1X0-F1
#
_entry.id   AF-R9K1X0-F1
#
_cell.length_a   1.000
_cell.length_b   1.000
_cell.length_c   1.000
_cell.angle_alpha   90.00
_cell.angle_beta   90.00
_cell.angle_gamma   90.00
#
_symmetry.space_group_name_H-M   'P 1'
#
loop_
_entity.id
_entity.type
_entity.pdbx_description
1 polymer ?
#
loop_
_entity_poly.entity_id
_entity_poly.type
_entity_poly.pdbx_seq_one_letter_code
_entity_poly.pdbx_strand_id
1 'polypeptide(L)'
;MDTFLLKNLSDLLQTGIFYIRKNEPDDRRKIIESNPICQDASLRDMLVHVADMQTLPYLYQDEFQVYFGCVAAGDGHCLVGPMSVDFFDRLKHHKFYRKYQIPEASEKNLQRRDGRNEERADRSDAYSLGKICENRRAGSGELAEV
;
A
#
# COMPACT_ATOMS: atom_id res chain seq x y z
N MET A 1 -9.34 -10.97 15.41
CA MET A 1 -9.86 -10.29 14.21
C MET A 1 -10.06 -11.31 13.08
N ASP A 2 -11.17 -11.27 12.35
CA ASP A 2 -11.48 -12.23 11.28
C ASP A 2 -10.60 -11.96 10.05
N THR A 3 -9.81 -12.96 9.65
CA THR A 3 -8.85 -12.86 8.54
C THR A 3 -9.55 -12.73 7.19
N PHE A 4 -10.76 -13.28 7.05
CA PHE A 4 -11.55 -13.18 5.82
C PHE A 4 -12.07 -11.75 5.59
N LEU A 5 -12.58 -11.10 6.64
CA LEU A 5 -13.03 -9.70 6.56
C LEU A 5 -11.90 -8.74 6.20
N LEU A 6 -10.72 -8.91 6.81
CA LEU A 6 -9.56 -8.07 6.51
C LEU A 6 -9.08 -8.24 5.07
N LYS A 7 -9.08 -9.48 4.55
CA LYS A 7 -8.77 -9.74 3.15
C LYS A 7 -9.79 -9.06 2.22
N ASN A 8 -11.09 -9.17 2.50
CA ASN A 8 -12.11 -8.53 1.67
C ASN A 8 -11.98 -7.00 1.68
N LEU A 9 -11.67 -6.41 2.84
CA LEU A 9 -11.40 -4.97 2.94
C LEU A 9 -10.14 -4.58 2.18
N SER A 10 -9.08 -5.39 2.26
CA SER A 10 -7.84 -5.17 1.50
C SER A 10 -8.09 -5.22 -0.01
N ASP A 11 -8.86 -6.20 -0.48
CA ASP A 11 -9.26 -6.36 -1.88
C ASP A 11 -10.16 -5.18 -2.34
N LEU A 12 -11.09 -4.73 -1.49
CA LEU A 12 -12.00 -3.61 -1.80
C LEU A 12 -11.27 -2.26 -1.87
N LEU A 13 -10.40 -1.98 -0.91
CA LEU A 13 -9.64 -0.72 -0.82
C LEU A 13 -8.40 -0.73 -1.70
N GLN A 14 -8.05 -1.88 -2.28
CA GLN A 14 -6.87 -2.09 -3.13
C GLN A 14 -5.57 -1.64 -2.44
N THR A 15 -5.50 -1.88 -1.13
CA THR A 15 -4.35 -1.60 -0.27
C THR A 15 -4.18 -2.76 0.70
N GLY A 16 -2.94 -3.00 1.16
CA GLY A 16 -2.69 -4.02 2.17
C GLY A 16 -3.38 -3.66 3.48
N ILE A 17 -4.06 -4.65 4.08
CA ILE A 17 -4.59 -4.56 5.44
C ILE A 17 -4.14 -5.80 6.20
N PHE A 18 -3.41 -5.59 7.28
CA PHE A 18 -2.77 -6.66 8.05
C PHE A 18 -3.11 -6.51 9.53
N TYR A 19 -3.21 -7.63 10.22
CA TYR A 19 -3.39 -7.63 11.67
C TYR A 19 -2.22 -8.35 12.34
N ILE A 20 -1.57 -7.66 13.27
CA ILE A 20 -0.47 -8.18 14.08
C ILE A 20 -0.97 -8.31 15.51
N ARG A 21 -0.73 -9.47 16.13
CA ARG A 21 -1.00 -9.71 17.55
C ARG A 21 0.21 -9.32 18.40
N LYS A 22 -0.02 -8.69 19.55
CA LYS A 22 1.06 -8.19 20.44
C LYS A 22 2.04 -9.26 20.93
N ASN A 23 1.64 -10.54 20.94
CA ASN A 23 2.40 -11.65 21.54
C ASN A 23 2.54 -12.90 20.65
N GLU A 24 2.20 -12.83 19.36
CA GLU A 24 2.44 -13.95 18.44
C GLU A 24 3.63 -13.62 17.54
N PRO A 25 4.57 -14.57 17.35
CA PRO A 25 5.48 -14.50 16.21
C PRO A 25 4.63 -14.31 14.96
N ASP A 26 5.01 -13.33 14.13
CA ASP A 26 4.32 -13.03 12.88
C ASP A 26 4.61 -14.15 11.86
N ASP A 27 4.01 -15.31 12.09
CA ASP A 27 4.11 -16.52 11.25
C ASP A 27 3.16 -16.45 10.05
N ARG A 28 2.34 -15.40 9.96
CA ARG A 28 1.39 -15.18 8.86
C ARG A 28 2.01 -14.35 7.73
N ARG A 29 3.30 -14.56 7.46
CA ARG A 29 4.01 -14.13 6.25
C ARG A 29 3.49 -14.86 5.01
N LYS A 30 2.18 -14.84 4.72
CA LYS A 30 1.67 -15.09 3.37
C LYS A 30 1.86 -13.83 2.54
N ILE A 31 3.13 -13.65 2.25
CA ILE A 31 3.81 -12.90 1.20
C ILE A 31 2.85 -12.27 0.17
N ILE A 32 2.44 -11.03 0.41
CA ILE A 32 2.34 -10.07 -0.70
C ILE A 32 3.77 -9.55 -0.84
N GLU A 33 4.54 -10.16 -1.75
CA GLU A 33 5.99 -9.91 -1.93
C GLU A 33 6.35 -8.44 -2.07
N SER A 34 5.40 -7.62 -2.52
CA SER A 34 5.59 -6.21 -2.82
C SER A 34 5.07 -5.22 -1.79
N ASN A 35 4.50 -5.63 -0.65
CA ASN A 35 3.98 -4.67 0.33
C ASN A 35 5.06 -4.21 1.34
N PRO A 36 5.33 -2.90 1.48
CA PRO A 36 6.29 -2.38 2.46
C PRO A 36 6.05 -2.85 3.90
N ILE A 37 4.80 -3.00 4.34
CA ILE A 37 4.48 -3.44 5.72
C ILE A 37 4.99 -4.87 5.96
N CYS A 38 5.00 -5.71 4.93
CA CYS A 38 5.50 -7.07 5.00
C CYS A 38 7.04 -7.13 4.91
N GLN A 39 7.64 -6.32 4.02
CA GLN A 39 9.08 -6.38 3.72
C GLN A 39 9.94 -5.59 4.69
N ASP A 40 9.47 -4.44 5.17
CA ASP A 40 10.22 -3.54 6.04
C ASP A 40 9.76 -3.67 7.49
N ALA A 41 10.56 -4.38 8.29
CA ALA A 41 10.31 -4.53 9.72
C ALA A 41 10.42 -3.18 10.47
N SER A 42 11.36 -2.31 10.06
CA SER A 42 11.55 -1.00 10.71
C SER A 42 10.34 -0.09 10.49
N LEU A 43 9.75 -0.11 9.30
CA LEU A 43 8.49 0.59 9.03
C LEU A 43 7.39 0.09 9.97
N ARG A 44 7.21 -1.23 10.06
CA ARG A 44 6.16 -1.86 10.87
C ARG A 44 6.33 -1.56 12.36
N ASP A 45 7.54 -1.69 12.88
CA ASP A 45 7.85 -1.43 14.28
C ASP A 45 7.62 0.05 14.63
N MET A 46 8.01 0.97 13.73
CA MET A 46 7.73 2.39 13.89
C MET A 46 6.23 2.68 13.94
N LEU A 47 5.45 2.12 13.00
CA LEU A 47 4.00 2.30 12.94
C LEU A 47 3.32 1.81 14.23
N VAL A 48 3.72 0.64 14.74
CA VAL A 48 3.20 0.07 15.99
C VAL A 48 3.61 0.93 17.19
N HIS A 49 4.89 1.26 17.30
CA HIS A 49 5.43 2.03 18.42
C HIS A 49 4.73 3.38 18.55
N VAL A 50 4.59 4.12 17.45
CA VAL A 50 3.93 5.44 17.48
C VAL A 50 2.44 5.30 17.74
N ALA A 51 1.76 4.29 17.18
CA ALA A 51 0.36 4.06 17.46
C ALA A 51 0.09 3.73 18.94
N ASP A 52 1.00 3.02 19.62
CA ASP A 52 0.87 2.75 21.06
C ASP A 52 1.09 4.01 21.94
N MET A 53 1.74 5.06 21.41
CA MET A 53 1.96 6.32 22.13
C MET A 53 0.77 7.29 22.07
N GLN A 54 -0.29 6.96 21.32
CA GLN A 54 -1.43 7.85 21.14
C GLN A 54 -2.76 7.09 21.19
N THR A 55 -3.84 7.81 21.45
CA THR A 55 -5.20 7.24 21.51
C THR A 55 -5.88 7.18 20.14
N LEU A 56 -5.41 7.98 19.18
CA LEU A 56 -5.98 8.07 17.84
C LEU A 56 -5.25 7.14 16.87
N PRO A 57 -5.93 6.69 15.78
CA PRO A 57 -5.26 6.06 14.64
C PRO A 57 -4.04 6.85 14.18
N TYR A 58 -2.92 6.15 14.01
CA TYR A 58 -1.70 6.77 13.48
C TYR A 58 -1.70 6.72 11.96
N LEU A 59 -1.50 7.87 11.33
CA LEU A 59 -1.27 7.99 9.89
C LEU A 59 0.12 8.59 9.67
N TYR A 60 0.96 7.82 8.99
CA TYR A 60 2.31 8.20 8.60
C TYR A 60 2.35 8.47 7.09
N GLN A 61 2.85 9.64 6.70
CA GLN A 61 3.15 9.94 5.31
C GLN A 61 4.66 9.88 5.10
N ASP A 62 5.10 9.14 4.10
CA ASP A 62 6.52 9.10 3.74
C ASP A 62 6.91 10.21 2.75
N GLU A 63 8.20 10.24 2.39
CA GLU A 63 8.76 11.18 1.41
C GLU A 63 8.23 10.97 -0.02
N PHE A 64 7.61 9.83 -0.32
CA PHE A 64 7.02 9.52 -1.62
C PHE A 64 5.54 9.91 -1.69
N GLN A 65 5.01 10.56 -0.65
CA GLN A 65 3.59 10.88 -0.49
C GLN A 65 2.70 9.64 -0.41
N VAL A 66 3.20 8.58 0.19
CA VAL A 66 2.45 7.36 0.49
C VAL A 66 2.07 7.36 1.97
N TYR A 67 0.79 7.12 2.22
CA TYR A 67 0.26 6.94 3.56
C TYR A 67 0.32 5.48 4.00
N PHE A 68 0.68 5.32 5.27
CA PHE A 68 0.56 4.10 6.04
C PHE A 68 -0.24 4.40 7.30
N GLY A 69 -1.08 3.47 7.71
CA GLY A 69 -1.94 3.58 8.87
C GLY A 69 -1.65 2.49 9.89
N CYS A 70 -1.83 2.81 11.16
CA CYS A 70 -1.82 1.84 12.25
C CYS A 70 -2.91 2.19 13.27
N VAL A 71 -3.74 1.20 13.58
CA VAL A 71 -4.83 1.31 14.56
C VAL A 71 -4.61 0.25 15.63
N ALA A 72 -4.40 0.67 16.87
CA ALA A 72 -4.42 -0.24 18.00
C ALA A 72 -5.83 -0.83 18.15
N ALA A 73 -5.95 -2.15 18.23
CA ALA A 73 -7.23 -2.84 18.28
C ALA A 73 -7.12 -4.07 19.19
N GLY A 74 -7.91 -4.11 20.27
CA GLY A 74 -8.01 -5.26 21.16
C GLY A 74 -6.66 -5.82 21.61
N ASP A 75 -6.29 -6.99 21.07
CA ASP A 75 -5.07 -7.76 21.37
C ASP A 75 -3.89 -7.48 20.41
N GLY A 76 -3.98 -6.44 19.57
CA GLY A 76 -3.04 -6.22 18.48
C GLY A 76 -3.13 -4.85 17.81
N HIS A 77 -2.69 -4.82 16.56
CA HIS A 77 -2.66 -3.65 15.70
C HIS A 77 -3.12 -4.01 14.29
N CYS A 78 -3.98 -3.17 13.72
CA CYS A 78 -4.37 -3.21 12.33
C CYS A 78 -3.49 -2.22 11.55
N LEU A 79 -2.73 -2.70 10.57
CA LEU A 79 -1.88 -1.89 9.71
C LEU A 79 -2.49 -1.80 8.32
N VAL A 80 -2.43 -0.61 7.73
CA VAL A 80 -3.05 -0.32 6.44
C VAL A 80 -2.04 0.40 5.55
N GLY A 81 -1.91 -0.03 4.30
CA GLY A 81 -1.06 0.64 3.31
C GLY A 81 -0.46 -0.34 2.31
N PRO A 82 0.29 0.17 1.32
CA PRO A 82 0.56 1.58 1.03
C PRO A 82 -0.60 2.31 0.33
N MET A 83 -0.84 3.58 0.67
CA MET A 83 -1.85 4.43 0.01
C MET A 83 -1.23 5.70 -0.59
N SER A 84 -0.97 5.71 -1.91
CA SER A 84 -0.37 6.87 -2.59
C SER A 84 -1.37 8.00 -2.82
N VAL A 85 -0.95 9.24 -2.59
CA VAL A 85 -1.72 10.45 -2.92
C VAL A 85 -1.49 10.92 -4.36
N ASP A 86 -0.35 10.53 -4.94
CA ASP A 86 0.12 11.01 -6.23
C ASP A 86 0.56 9.85 -7.13
N PHE A 87 0.62 10.12 -8.44
CA PHE A 87 1.08 9.14 -9.40
C PHE A 87 2.56 8.80 -9.17
N PHE A 88 2.89 7.54 -9.40
CA PHE A 88 4.25 7.04 -9.28
C PHE A 88 4.87 6.97 -10.68
N ASP A 89 5.76 7.92 -11.00
CA ASP A 89 6.64 7.74 -12.14
C ASP A 89 7.61 6.57 -11.90
N ARG A 90 8.24 6.09 -12.98
CA ARG A 90 9.15 4.93 -12.93
C ARG A 90 10.32 5.11 -11.95
N LEU A 91 10.88 6.32 -11.84
CA LEU A 91 12.02 6.57 -10.96
C LEU A 91 11.58 6.62 -9.50
N LYS A 92 10.42 7.24 -9.21
CA LYS A 92 9.80 7.30 -7.89
C LYS A 92 9.44 5.89 -7.42
N HIS A 93 8.90 5.06 -8.31
CA HIS A 93 8.60 3.65 -8.04
C HIS A 93 9.85 2.85 -7.67
N HIS A 94 10.92 2.98 -8.46
CA HIS A 94 12.17 2.30 -8.16
C HIS A 94 12.76 2.72 -6.81
N LYS A 95 12.80 4.03 -6.53
CA LYS A 95 13.30 4.55 -5.24
C LYS A 95 12.45 4.04 -4.05
N PHE A 96 11.14 3.98 -4.22
CA PHE A 96 10.22 3.46 -3.20
C PHE A 96 10.49 1.98 -2.89
N TYR A 97 10.61 1.15 -3.92
CA TYR A 97 10.88 -0.29 -3.74
C TYR A 97 12.21 -0.52 -3.04
N ARG A 98 13.25 0.21 -3.45
CA ARG A 98 14.57 0.16 -2.82
C ARG A 98 14.55 0.61 -1.35
N LYS A 99 13.79 1.65 -1.01
CA LYS A 99 13.66 2.13 0.37
C LYS A 99 13.08 1.05 1.28
N TYR A 100 12.00 0.40 0.83
CA TYR A 100 11.26 -0.58 1.61
C TYR A 100 11.73 -2.02 1.42
N GLN A 101 12.95 -2.20 0.88
CA GLN A 101 13.59 -3.50 0.70
C GLN A 101 12.75 -4.49 -0.12
N ILE A 102 11.88 -3.97 -1.00
CA ILE A 102 11.07 -4.80 -1.88
C ILE A 102 11.97 -5.33 -3.00
N PRO A 103 11.94 -6.65 -3.30
CA PRO A 103 12.77 -7.23 -4.35
C PRO A 103 12.53 -6.58 -5.71
N GLU A 104 13.61 -6.34 -6.47
CA GLU A 104 13.51 -5.77 -7.83
C GLU A 104 12.73 -6.67 -8.79
N ALA A 105 12.70 -7.99 -8.55
CA ALA A 105 11.85 -8.91 -9.30
C ALA A 105 10.35 -8.59 -9.15
N SER A 106 9.96 -7.92 -8.07
CA SER A 106 8.60 -7.46 -7.81
C SER A 106 8.34 -6.07 -8.42
N GLU A 107 9.35 -5.36 -8.92
CA GLU A 107 9.21 -4.12 -9.69
C GLU A 107 8.75 -4.43 -11.12
N LYS A 108 7.44 -4.48 -11.34
CA LYS A 108 6.90 -4.50 -12.71
C LYS A 108 7.24 -3.17 -13.40
N ASN A 109 7.78 -3.25 -14.62
CA ASN A 109 8.22 -2.13 -15.50
C ASN A 109 9.70 -1.70 -15.48
N LEU A 110 10.60 -2.43 -14.78
CA LEU A 110 12.05 -2.21 -14.96
C LEU A 110 12.61 -2.88 -16.22
N GLN A 111 12.00 -3.98 -16.69
CA GLN A 111 12.44 -4.63 -17.92
C GLN A 111 12.17 -3.71 -19.10
N ARG A 112 13.22 -3.42 -19.89
CA ARG A 112 13.11 -2.66 -21.13
C ARG A 112 12.03 -3.30 -21.99
N ARG A 113 10.89 -2.63 -22.15
CA ARG A 113 9.88 -3.02 -23.14
C ARG A 113 10.48 -2.69 -24.51
N ASP A 114 11.04 -3.67 -25.21
CA ASP A 114 11.26 -3.54 -26.65
C ASP A 114 9.90 -3.34 -27.31
N GLY A 115 9.77 -2.26 -28.07
CA GLY A 115 8.52 -1.60 -28.45
C GLY A 115 7.60 -2.37 -29.39
N ARG A 116 7.10 -3.53 -28.99
CA ARG A 116 6.03 -4.26 -29.68
C ARG A 116 5.09 -4.88 -28.66
N ASN A 117 4.03 -4.14 -28.30
CA ASN A 117 2.70 -4.60 -27.88
C ASN A 117 2.06 -3.55 -26.96
N GLU A 118 1.61 -2.43 -27.54
CA GLU A 118 1.02 -1.31 -26.79
C GLU A 118 -0.47 -1.49 -26.41
N GLU A 119 -1.19 -2.50 -26.91
CA GLU A 119 -2.66 -2.45 -26.83
C GLU A 119 -3.36 -3.44 -25.87
N ARG A 120 -2.63 -4.16 -25.01
CA ARG A 120 -3.26 -5.10 -24.05
C ARG A 120 -2.81 -5.02 -22.59
N ALA A 121 -1.74 -4.27 -22.28
CA ALA A 121 -1.20 -4.19 -20.92
C ALA A 121 -1.95 -3.18 -20.01
N ASP A 122 -2.70 -2.26 -20.61
CA ASP A 122 -3.33 -1.13 -19.90
C ASP A 122 -4.38 -1.53 -18.84
N ARG A 123 -4.95 -2.73 -18.93
CA ARG A 123 -6.01 -3.16 -18.00
C ARG A 123 -5.52 -3.93 -16.76
N SER A 124 -4.29 -4.43 -16.77
CA SER A 124 -3.75 -5.28 -15.70
C SER A 124 -2.72 -4.55 -14.81
N ASP A 125 -2.12 -3.48 -15.32
CA ASP A 125 -1.03 -2.75 -14.64
C ASP A 125 -1.52 -1.83 -13.50
N ALA A 126 -2.84 -1.69 -13.31
CA ALA A 126 -3.46 -0.89 -12.26
C ALA A 126 -3.49 -1.58 -10.88
N TYR A 127 -3.21 -2.88 -10.80
CA TYR A 127 -3.61 -3.74 -9.67
C TYR A 127 -2.69 -3.76 -8.44
N SER A 128 -1.59 -3.00 -8.37
CA SER A 128 -0.70 -3.06 -7.20
C SER A 128 -0.33 -1.73 -6.55
N LEU A 129 -0.33 -0.61 -7.29
CA LEU A 129 -0.17 0.75 -6.74
C LEU A 129 -0.92 1.83 -7.55
N GLY A 130 -1.37 1.53 -8.78
CA GLY A 130 -1.90 2.51 -9.75
C GLY A 130 -3.35 2.96 -9.55
N LYS A 131 -4.22 2.16 -8.92
CA LYS A 131 -5.64 2.52 -8.73
C LYS A 131 -5.95 3.45 -7.56
N ILE A 132 -4.96 3.84 -6.76
CA ILE A 132 -5.19 4.79 -5.66
C ILE A 132 -5.38 6.22 -6.21
N CYS A 133 -4.84 6.51 -7.40
CA CYS A 133 -4.89 7.85 -8.00
C CYS A 133 -5.95 8.04 -9.10
N GLU A 134 -6.43 6.99 -9.76
CA GLU A 134 -7.35 7.15 -10.91
C GLU A 134 -8.82 7.39 -10.52
N ASN A 135 -9.26 6.95 -9.34
CA ASN A 135 -10.66 7.09 -8.94
C ASN A 135 -11.06 8.49 -8.44
N ARG A 136 -10.14 9.47 -8.39
CA ARG A 136 -10.45 10.84 -7.94
C ARG A 136 -10.65 11.86 -9.07
N ARG A 137 -10.41 11.48 -10.34
CA ARG A 137 -10.65 12.36 -11.50
C ARG A 137 -12.04 12.19 -12.16
N ALA A 138 -12.87 11.24 -11.71
CA ALA A 138 -14.22 11.06 -12.25
C ALA A 138 -15.32 11.78 -11.41
N GLY A 139 -15.03 12.98 -10.91
CA GLY A 139 -15.99 13.75 -10.10
C GLY A 139 -15.80 15.26 -10.11
N SER A 140 -15.09 15.82 -11.10
CA SER A 140 -14.97 17.27 -11.29
C SER A 140 -15.36 17.63 -12.73
N GLY A 141 -16.64 17.97 -12.89
CA GLY A 141 -17.33 18.33 -14.13
C GLY A 141 -18.73 17.73 -14.05
N GLU A 142 -19.83 18.46 -13.90
CA GLU A 142 -20.16 19.84 -14.19
C GLU A 142 -21.10 20.36 -13.09
N LEU A 143 -20.84 21.56 -12.57
CA LEU A 143 -21.92 22.45 -12.12
C LEU A 143 -21.78 23.69 -12.98
N ALA A 144 -22.39 23.62 -14.16
CA ALA A 144 -22.68 24.78 -14.97
C ALA A 144 -23.78 25.60 -14.27
N GLU A 145 -23.61 26.91 -14.37
CA GLU A 145 -24.57 27.97 -14.03
C GLU A 145 -26.01 27.61 -14.45
N VAL A 146 -26.98 27.75 -13.54
CA VAL A 146 -28.18 28.64 -13.59
C VAL A 146 -28.82 28.65 -12.21
#